data_AF-A0A7S2BKJ4-F1
#
_entry.id   AF-A0A7S2BKJ4-F1
#
_cell.length_a   1.000
_cell.length_b   1.000
_cell.length_c   1.000
_cell.angle_alpha   90.00
_cell.angle_beta   90.00
_cell.angle_gamma   90.00
#
_symmetry.space_group_name_H-M   'P 1'
#
loop_
_entity.id
_entity.type
_entity.pdbx_description
1 polymer ?
#
loop_
_entity_poly.entity_id
_entity_poly.type
_entity_poly.pdbx_seq_one_letter_code
_entity_poly.pdbx_strand_id
1 'polypeptide(L)'
;QIMSAAALDDVRTPLALALADSKLEVTATFALSAYNDIVEPHLRLPSPSPAQHSDSLCALVGSSKHMWPAFIAHLAEHPAQIDAPNPLDAWVETVVTRAARDVEKQSEGALSDGSSHVYFAHHTEPGKLVAMQRLAKLTGAYFLDDIAHLAIHPTHGQWCALRAVVIFATSPASISPSVQMERNPLGERASAPDVVRRLFDDAVAGVKDGWLTLRESLCPSHESRYSPEQIAYHYHGDKEVLRACVVKSARG
;
A
#
# COMPACT_ATOMS: atom_id res chain seq x y z
N GLN A 1 25.01 -15.19 -0.46
CA GLN A 1 24.88 -16.16 -1.57
C GLN A 1 24.28 -15.37 -2.73
N ILE A 2 25.03 -15.19 -3.83
CA ILE A 2 24.62 -14.35 -4.96
C ILE A 2 23.48 -15.08 -5.69
N MET A 3 22.33 -14.42 -5.86
CA MET A 3 21.19 -14.98 -6.60
C MET A 3 21.50 -14.95 -8.10
N SER A 4 21.23 -16.05 -8.82
CA SER A 4 21.49 -16.13 -10.26
C SER A 4 20.50 -15.27 -11.06
N ALA A 5 20.81 -14.97 -12.33
CA ALA A 5 19.95 -14.20 -13.23
C ALA A 5 18.52 -14.78 -13.41
N ALA A 6 18.32 -16.07 -13.14
CA ALA A 6 17.00 -16.71 -13.14
C ALA A 6 16.18 -16.46 -11.85
N ALA A 7 16.80 -15.88 -10.83
CA ALA A 7 16.21 -15.67 -9.51
C ALA A 7 15.67 -14.23 -9.31
N LEU A 8 15.81 -13.38 -10.33
CA LEU A 8 15.21 -12.03 -10.39
C LEU A 8 13.97 -11.96 -11.28
N ASP A 9 13.48 -13.11 -11.73
CA ASP A 9 12.18 -13.25 -12.37
C ASP A 9 11.02 -12.86 -11.42
N ASP A 10 11.30 -12.67 -10.13
CA ASP A 10 10.33 -12.26 -9.13
C ASP A 10 10.93 -11.37 -8.02
N VAL A 11 10.84 -10.04 -8.16
CA VAL A 11 11.17 -9.08 -7.06
C VAL A 11 10.21 -9.21 -5.86
N ARG A 12 9.07 -9.90 -6.02
CA ARG A 12 8.06 -10.02 -4.97
C ARG A 12 8.62 -10.72 -3.75
N THR A 13 9.26 -11.87 -3.95
CA THR A 13 9.80 -12.69 -2.86
C THR A 13 10.85 -11.94 -2.02
N PRO A 14 11.94 -11.39 -2.59
CA PRO A 14 12.94 -10.68 -1.80
C PRO A 14 12.37 -9.39 -1.18
N LEU A 15 11.47 -8.67 -1.86
CA LEU A 15 10.81 -7.49 -1.28
C LEU A 15 9.88 -7.86 -0.13
N ALA A 16 9.10 -8.94 -0.25
CA ALA A 16 8.22 -9.43 0.80
C ALA A 16 9.00 -9.86 2.04
N LEU A 17 10.15 -10.52 1.86
CA LEU A 17 11.06 -10.86 2.96
C LEU A 17 11.61 -9.60 3.64
N ALA A 18 12.04 -8.60 2.87
CA ALA A 18 12.54 -7.35 3.40
C ALA A 18 11.47 -6.52 4.16
N LEU A 19 10.19 -6.72 3.85
CA LEU A 19 9.07 -6.05 4.51
C LEU A 19 8.46 -6.85 5.68
N ALA A 20 8.85 -8.12 5.87
CA ALA A 20 8.18 -9.07 6.76
C ALA A 20 8.09 -8.62 8.23
N ASP A 21 9.11 -7.94 8.74
CA ASP A 21 9.16 -7.45 10.13
C ASP A 21 8.21 -6.27 10.34
N SER A 22 8.04 -5.43 9.32
CA SER A 22 7.11 -4.29 9.35
C SER A 22 5.65 -4.67 9.14
N LYS A 23 5.39 -5.92 8.73
CA LYS A 23 4.06 -6.42 8.32
C LYS A 23 3.42 -5.59 7.20
N LEU A 24 4.23 -4.89 6.41
CA LEU A 24 3.85 -4.41 5.09
C LEU A 24 3.90 -5.58 4.11
N GLU A 25 3.04 -5.53 3.10
CA GLU A 25 2.81 -6.66 2.20
C GLU A 25 3.02 -6.24 0.74
N VAL A 26 3.69 -7.09 -0.03
CA VAL A 26 3.68 -6.98 -1.50
C VAL A 26 2.40 -7.63 -2.01
N THR A 27 1.42 -6.80 -2.35
CA THR A 27 0.06 -7.23 -2.69
C THR A 27 -0.04 -7.71 -4.13
N ALA A 28 0.77 -7.14 -5.02
CA ALA A 28 0.89 -7.56 -6.41
C ALA A 28 2.24 -7.14 -7.00
N THR A 29 2.63 -7.82 -8.07
CA THR A 29 3.62 -7.34 -9.04
C THR A 29 2.95 -7.09 -10.38
N PHE A 30 3.46 -6.14 -11.14
CA PHE A 30 2.86 -5.71 -12.40
C PHE A 30 3.89 -5.01 -13.30
N ALA A 31 3.54 -4.87 -14.58
CA ALA A 31 4.38 -4.25 -15.58
C ALA A 31 4.07 -2.75 -15.60
N LEU A 32 5.09 -1.89 -15.61
CA LEU A 32 4.90 -0.44 -15.58
C LEU A 32 4.02 0.03 -16.75
N SER A 33 4.21 -0.54 -17.94
CA SER A 33 3.39 -0.26 -19.12
C SER A 33 1.90 -0.53 -18.87
N ALA A 34 1.55 -1.64 -18.23
CA ALA A 34 0.15 -2.00 -17.95
C ALA A 34 -0.55 -0.95 -17.08
N TYR A 35 0.17 -0.33 -16.12
CA TYR A 35 -0.36 0.80 -15.36
C TYR A 35 -0.46 2.06 -16.22
N ASN A 36 0.61 2.41 -16.95
CA ASN A 36 0.67 3.62 -17.78
C ASN A 36 -0.36 3.63 -18.93
N ASP A 37 -0.78 2.46 -19.39
CA ASP A 37 -1.81 2.29 -20.43
C ASP A 37 -3.22 2.62 -19.94
N ILE A 38 -3.50 2.44 -18.64
CA ILE A 38 -4.84 2.65 -18.08
C ILE A 38 -5.04 4.02 -17.44
N VAL A 39 -3.99 4.84 -17.33
CA VAL A 39 -4.05 6.17 -16.68
C VAL A 39 -3.81 7.32 -17.66
N GLU A 40 -4.25 8.51 -17.27
CA GLU A 40 -4.05 9.73 -18.02
C GLU A 40 -2.55 10.10 -18.08
N PRO A 41 -2.09 10.82 -19.13
CA PRO A 41 -0.67 11.11 -19.30
C PRO A 41 0.03 11.77 -18.10
N HIS A 42 -0.70 12.57 -17.32
CA HIS A 42 -0.16 13.26 -16.13
C HIS A 42 -0.02 12.36 -14.89
N LEU A 43 -0.56 11.14 -14.92
CA LEU A 43 -0.43 10.11 -13.87
C LEU A 43 0.53 8.98 -14.25
N ARG A 44 1.09 9.02 -15.47
CA ARG A 44 2.06 8.02 -15.93
C ARG A 44 3.36 8.15 -15.13
N LEU A 45 3.92 7.02 -14.75
CA LEU A 45 5.17 6.96 -14.02
C LEU A 45 6.33 6.69 -14.99
N PRO A 46 7.48 7.39 -14.81
CA PRO A 46 8.65 7.19 -15.66
C PRO A 46 9.31 5.84 -15.38
N SER A 47 9.83 5.20 -16.43
CA SER A 47 10.71 4.04 -16.26
C SER A 47 12.08 4.50 -15.74
N PRO A 48 12.66 3.83 -14.73
CA PRO A 48 14.04 4.04 -14.30
C PRO A 48 15.07 3.44 -15.27
N SER A 49 14.65 2.63 -16.25
CA SER A 49 15.57 2.03 -17.22
C SER A 49 15.85 2.97 -18.40
N PRO A 50 17.12 3.31 -18.69
CA PRO A 50 17.47 4.10 -19.87
C PRO A 50 17.34 3.32 -21.19
N ALA A 51 17.20 1.98 -21.13
CA ALA A 51 17.02 1.16 -22.32
C ALA A 51 15.59 1.32 -22.86
N GLN A 52 15.46 1.97 -24.02
CA GLN A 52 14.21 2.39 -24.68
C GLN A 52 13.17 1.29 -24.97
N HIS A 53 13.45 0.01 -24.67
CA HIS A 53 12.65 -1.13 -25.11
C HIS A 53 12.33 -2.17 -24.02
N SER A 54 12.75 -1.97 -22.77
CA SER A 54 12.39 -2.87 -21.67
C SER A 54 11.38 -2.21 -20.73
N ASP A 55 10.20 -2.81 -20.60
CA ASP A 55 9.25 -2.44 -19.55
C ASP A 55 9.86 -2.66 -18.15
N SER A 56 9.32 -2.02 -17.11
CA SER A 56 9.84 -2.13 -15.75
C SER A 56 8.95 -2.98 -14.86
N LEU A 57 9.55 -3.90 -14.12
CA LEU A 57 8.86 -4.67 -13.08
C LEU A 57 8.54 -3.77 -11.88
N CYS A 58 7.27 -3.76 -11.49
CA CYS A 58 6.77 -2.98 -10.37
C CYS A 58 6.17 -3.88 -9.28
N ALA A 59 6.15 -3.38 -8.05
CA ALA A 59 5.49 -4.00 -6.92
C ALA A 59 4.55 -3.00 -6.22
N LEU A 60 3.31 -3.42 -5.95
CA LEU A 60 2.35 -2.69 -5.13
C LEU A 60 2.50 -3.12 -3.67
N VAL A 61 2.70 -2.15 -2.78
CA VAL A 61 2.83 -2.36 -1.34
C VAL A 61 1.57 -1.87 -0.63
N GLY A 62 0.99 -2.75 0.19
CA GLY A 62 -0.17 -2.46 1.02
C GLY A 62 0.07 -2.80 2.49
N SER A 63 -0.96 -2.56 3.29
CA SER A 63 -0.93 -2.84 4.71
C SER A 63 -2.32 -3.16 5.26
N SER A 64 -2.38 -4.09 6.21
CA SER A 64 -3.55 -4.39 7.03
C SER A 64 -3.35 -3.88 8.47
N LYS A 65 -4.25 -4.23 9.40
CA LYS A 65 -4.09 -3.94 10.83
C LYS A 65 -2.78 -4.48 11.42
N HIS A 66 -2.19 -5.51 10.80
CA HIS A 66 -1.02 -6.20 11.31
C HIS A 66 0.26 -5.33 11.29
N MET A 67 0.30 -4.23 10.54
CA MET A 67 1.40 -3.25 10.60
C MET A 67 1.46 -2.50 11.93
N TRP A 68 0.31 -2.38 12.63
CA TRP A 68 0.18 -1.49 13.78
C TRP A 68 1.14 -1.83 14.92
N PRO A 69 1.28 -3.09 15.37
CA PRO A 69 2.25 -3.43 16.40
C PRO A 69 3.70 -3.12 16.01
N ALA A 70 4.09 -3.35 14.75
CA ALA A 70 5.44 -3.05 14.27
C ALA A 70 5.73 -1.54 14.24
N PHE A 71 4.73 -0.72 13.85
CA PHE A 71 4.82 0.73 13.93
C PHE A 71 4.99 1.22 15.38
N ILE A 72 4.21 0.68 16.32
CA ILE A 72 4.33 1.04 17.74
C ILE A 72 5.69 0.62 18.30
N ALA A 73 6.20 -0.56 17.96
CA ALA A 73 7.54 -1.01 18.37
C ALA A 73 8.63 -0.06 17.85
N HIS A 74 8.53 0.37 16.58
CA HIS A 74 9.44 1.36 16.01
C HIS A 74 9.41 2.69 16.77
N LEU A 75 8.23 3.19 17.12
CA LEU A 75 8.09 4.42 17.93
C LEU A 75 8.61 4.26 19.36
N ALA A 76 8.57 3.06 19.93
CA ALA A 76 9.15 2.79 21.25
C ALA A 76 10.68 2.93 21.24
N GLU A 77 11.33 2.51 20.14
CA GLU A 77 12.76 2.71 19.92
C GLU A 77 13.11 4.14 19.52
N HIS A 78 12.16 4.86 18.91
CA HIS A 78 12.35 6.20 18.36
C HIS A 78 11.27 7.20 18.87
N PRO A 79 11.17 7.45 20.18
CA PRO A 79 10.05 8.20 20.77
C PRO A 79 9.91 9.64 20.24
N ALA A 80 11.03 10.26 19.84
CA ALA A 80 11.01 11.59 19.22
C ALA A 80 10.19 11.65 17.92
N GLN A 81 9.99 10.52 17.24
CA GLN A 81 9.23 10.47 16.00
C GLN A 81 7.72 10.53 16.21
N ILE A 82 7.21 10.30 17.43
CA ILE A 82 5.77 10.42 17.74
C ILE A 82 5.24 11.82 17.37
N ASP A 83 6.05 12.85 17.63
CA ASP A 83 5.67 14.24 17.43
C ASP A 83 5.84 14.72 15.99
N ALA A 84 6.43 13.92 15.10
CA ALA A 84 6.55 14.25 13.68
C ALA A 84 5.17 14.55 13.05
N PRO A 85 5.09 15.39 11.99
CA PRO A 85 3.80 15.74 11.38
C PRO A 85 2.97 14.52 10.96
N ASN A 86 3.58 13.57 10.25
CA ASN A 86 2.95 12.33 9.78
C ASN A 86 3.84 11.13 10.16
N PRO A 87 3.82 10.67 11.43
CA PRO A 87 4.81 9.72 11.92
C PRO A 87 4.70 8.35 11.23
N LEU A 88 3.48 7.94 10.90
CA LEU A 88 3.25 6.70 10.16
C LEU A 88 3.78 6.77 8.72
N ASP A 89 3.51 7.86 8.01
CA ASP A 89 3.96 8.00 6.63
C ASP A 89 5.49 8.04 6.56
N ALA A 90 6.14 8.80 7.45
CA ALA A 90 7.60 8.85 7.55
C ALA A 90 8.22 7.45 7.85
N TRP A 91 7.58 6.66 8.71
CA TRP A 91 8.01 5.29 9.00
C TRP A 91 7.86 4.39 7.78
N VAL A 92 6.70 4.39 7.13
CA VAL A 92 6.44 3.61 5.91
C VAL A 92 7.43 3.98 4.81
N GLU A 93 7.70 5.27 4.61
CA GLU A 93 8.69 5.75 3.64
C GLU A 93 10.08 5.17 3.89
N THR A 94 10.52 5.22 5.15
CA THR A 94 11.81 4.69 5.57
C THR A 94 11.90 3.18 5.31
N VAL A 95 10.88 2.43 5.73
CA VAL A 95 10.85 0.97 5.62
C VAL A 95 10.82 0.52 4.16
N VAL A 96 9.91 1.07 3.34
CA VAL A 96 9.77 0.65 1.94
C VAL A 96 10.99 1.06 1.12
N THR A 97 11.52 2.26 1.33
CA THR A 97 12.74 2.72 0.62
C THR A 97 13.94 1.85 0.97
N ARG A 98 14.11 1.49 2.24
CA ARG A 98 15.16 0.57 2.67
C ARG A 98 14.98 -0.80 2.03
N ALA A 99 13.77 -1.37 2.08
CA ALA A 99 13.47 -2.67 1.52
C ALA A 99 13.76 -2.72 0.00
N ALA A 100 13.35 -1.70 -0.75
CA ALA A 100 13.66 -1.59 -2.17
C ALA A 100 15.17 -1.60 -2.43
N ARG A 101 15.94 -0.77 -1.71
CA ARG A 101 17.41 -0.72 -1.83
C ARG A 101 18.09 -2.04 -1.45
N ASP A 102 17.59 -2.74 -0.44
CA ASP A 102 18.15 -4.01 -0.02
C ASP A 102 17.94 -5.10 -1.09
N VAL A 103 16.78 -5.11 -1.76
CA VAL A 103 16.52 -5.97 -2.93
C VAL A 103 17.48 -5.63 -4.07
N GLU A 104 17.71 -4.35 -4.34
CA GLU A 104 18.63 -3.93 -5.41
C GLU A 104 20.07 -4.38 -5.17
N LYS A 105 20.58 -4.19 -3.94
CA LYS A 105 21.93 -4.63 -3.57
C LYS A 105 22.12 -6.14 -3.69
N GLN A 106 21.09 -6.92 -3.34
CA GLN A 106 21.11 -8.38 -3.50
C GLN A 106 21.13 -8.82 -4.98
N SER A 107 20.79 -7.90 -5.88
CA SER A 107 20.67 -8.11 -7.31
C SER A 107 21.84 -7.52 -8.11
N GLU A 108 22.88 -7.01 -7.43
CA GLU A 108 24.09 -6.46 -8.05
C GLU A 108 24.71 -7.49 -9.02
N GLY A 109 24.64 -7.18 -10.32
CA GLY A 109 25.04 -8.07 -11.44
C GLY A 109 23.92 -8.41 -12.43
N ALA A 110 22.65 -8.17 -12.09
CA ALA A 110 21.50 -8.52 -12.93
C ALA A 110 20.43 -7.42 -13.09
N LEU A 111 20.47 -6.35 -12.28
CA LEU A 111 19.72 -5.12 -12.56
C LEU A 111 20.55 -4.22 -13.49
N SER A 112 19.91 -3.66 -14.52
CA SER A 112 20.54 -2.70 -15.43
C SER A 112 20.88 -1.39 -14.72
N ASP A 113 21.75 -0.59 -15.33
CA ASP A 113 22.23 0.71 -14.85
C ASP A 113 21.07 1.68 -14.57
N GLY A 114 20.57 1.67 -13.32
CA GLY A 114 19.39 2.43 -12.87
C GLY A 114 19.00 2.08 -11.44
N SER A 115 18.52 3.08 -10.68
CA SER A 115 18.03 2.89 -9.31
C SER A 115 16.51 2.77 -9.27
N SER A 116 16.02 2.03 -8.29
CA SER A 116 14.60 1.83 -8.01
C SER A 116 13.98 3.14 -7.57
N HIS A 117 12.74 3.35 -7.99
CA HIS A 117 11.95 4.51 -7.62
C HIS A 117 10.77 4.05 -6.76
N VAL A 118 10.48 4.79 -5.70
CA VAL A 118 9.36 4.52 -4.81
C VAL A 118 8.38 5.68 -4.83
N TYR A 119 7.11 5.38 -5.09
CA TYR A 119 6.01 6.33 -5.10
C TYR A 119 5.05 6.02 -3.97
N PHE A 120 4.79 6.98 -3.09
CA PHE A 120 3.96 6.79 -1.90
C PHE A 120 2.54 7.30 -2.12
N ALA A 121 1.54 6.61 -1.55
CA ALA A 121 0.13 6.89 -1.77
C ALA A 121 -0.30 8.29 -1.29
N HIS A 122 0.39 8.85 -0.29
CA HIS A 122 0.08 10.17 0.26
C HIS A 122 0.75 11.33 -0.49
N HIS A 123 1.70 11.05 -1.41
CA HIS A 123 2.28 12.07 -2.27
C HIS A 123 1.28 12.45 -3.37
N THR A 124 0.90 13.72 -3.39
CA THR A 124 -0.14 14.26 -4.30
C THR A 124 0.40 15.37 -5.21
N GLU A 125 1.67 15.73 -5.04
CA GLU A 125 2.33 16.70 -5.89
C GLU A 125 2.49 16.19 -7.33
N PRO A 126 2.50 17.11 -8.33
CA PRO A 126 2.68 16.74 -9.73
C PRO A 126 3.92 15.87 -9.96
N GLY A 127 3.76 14.78 -10.72
CA GLY A 127 4.84 13.85 -11.04
C GLY A 127 5.09 12.73 -10.01
N LYS A 128 4.41 12.75 -8.86
CA LYS A 128 4.46 11.66 -7.87
C LYS A 128 3.11 11.02 -7.56
N LEU A 129 2.01 11.63 -8.01
CA LEU A 129 0.66 11.12 -7.82
C LEU A 129 0.47 9.78 -8.55
N VAL A 130 -0.03 8.78 -7.82
CA VAL A 130 -0.35 7.45 -8.35
C VAL A 130 -1.84 7.18 -8.19
N ALA A 131 -2.48 6.66 -9.24
CA ALA A 131 -3.86 6.20 -9.15
C ALA A 131 -3.95 4.84 -8.43
N MET A 132 -3.65 4.82 -7.12
CA MET A 132 -3.47 3.61 -6.31
C MET A 132 -4.64 2.62 -6.43
N GLN A 133 -5.89 3.10 -6.39
CA GLN A 133 -7.08 2.23 -6.48
C GLN A 133 -7.28 1.61 -7.86
N ARG A 134 -7.00 2.36 -8.95
CA ARG A 134 -7.04 1.85 -10.32
C ARG A 134 -5.95 0.81 -10.53
N LEU A 135 -4.75 1.06 -10.00
CA LEU A 135 -3.66 0.09 -10.00
C LEU A 135 -4.03 -1.19 -9.22
N ALA A 136 -4.58 -1.05 -8.02
CA ALA A 136 -5.00 -2.18 -7.20
C ALA A 136 -6.09 -3.05 -7.87
N LYS A 137 -7.00 -2.43 -8.63
CA LYS A 137 -7.97 -3.13 -9.49
C LYS A 137 -7.28 -3.82 -10.67
N LEU A 138 -6.38 -3.11 -11.37
CA LEU A 138 -5.63 -3.63 -12.50
C LEU A 138 -4.92 -4.94 -12.15
N THR A 139 -4.27 -4.99 -11.00
CA THR A 139 -3.50 -6.16 -10.57
C THR A 139 -4.37 -7.33 -10.08
N GLY A 140 -5.68 -7.13 -9.93
CA GLY A 140 -6.59 -8.12 -9.36
C GLY A 140 -6.42 -8.35 -7.86
N ALA A 141 -5.49 -7.64 -7.19
CA ALA A 141 -5.26 -7.78 -5.76
C ALA A 141 -6.40 -7.19 -4.91
N TYR A 142 -7.18 -6.28 -5.48
CA TYR A 142 -8.30 -5.62 -4.81
C TYR A 142 -9.51 -5.53 -5.72
N PHE A 143 -10.68 -5.63 -5.10
CA PHE A 143 -11.94 -5.29 -5.73
C PHE A 143 -12.16 -3.80 -5.51
N LEU A 144 -12.36 -3.04 -6.59
CA LEU A 144 -12.73 -1.63 -6.47
C LEU A 144 -14.26 -1.54 -6.43
N ASP A 145 -14.79 -1.15 -5.28
CA ASP A 145 -16.23 -0.97 -5.11
C ASP A 145 -16.70 0.30 -5.81
N ASP A 146 -17.52 0.17 -6.85
CA ASP A 146 -17.97 1.31 -7.66
C ASP A 146 -18.98 2.24 -6.95
N ILE A 147 -19.46 1.87 -5.75
CA ILE A 147 -20.37 2.72 -4.96
C ILE A 147 -19.63 3.39 -3.81
N ALA A 148 -18.84 2.63 -3.06
CA ALA A 148 -18.05 3.16 -1.95
C ALA A 148 -16.75 3.84 -2.41
N HIS A 149 -16.33 3.60 -3.65
CA HIS A 149 -15.02 4.00 -4.18
C HIS A 149 -13.87 3.58 -3.26
N LEU A 150 -13.96 2.38 -2.69
CA LEU A 150 -12.94 1.79 -1.82
C LEU A 150 -12.34 0.54 -2.49
N ALA A 151 -11.02 0.38 -2.33
CA ALA A 151 -10.34 -0.87 -2.66
C ALA A 151 -10.56 -1.86 -1.50
N ILE A 152 -11.09 -3.04 -1.82
CA ILE A 152 -11.45 -4.09 -0.87
C ILE A 152 -10.54 -5.29 -1.10
N HIS A 153 -9.74 -5.64 -0.09
CA HIS A 153 -8.85 -6.79 -0.10
C HIS A 153 -9.64 -8.09 0.16
N PRO A 154 -9.32 -9.22 -0.50
CA PRO A 154 -10.03 -10.48 -0.27
C PRO A 154 -9.93 -11.00 1.17
N THR A 155 -8.82 -10.77 1.86
CA THR A 155 -8.61 -11.21 3.25
C THR A 155 -8.88 -10.11 4.27
N HIS A 156 -8.62 -8.85 3.90
CA HIS A 156 -8.65 -7.74 4.87
C HIS A 156 -9.90 -6.87 4.71
N GLY A 157 -10.74 -7.20 3.72
CA GLY A 157 -11.91 -6.42 3.38
C GLY A 157 -11.54 -4.98 3.08
N GLN A 158 -12.38 -4.08 3.58
CA GLN A 158 -12.16 -2.64 3.54
C GLN A 158 -11.20 -2.14 4.64
N TRP A 159 -10.52 -3.01 5.40
CA TRP A 159 -9.63 -2.62 6.50
C TRP A 159 -8.15 -2.76 6.12
N CYS A 160 -7.81 -2.13 5.01
CA CYS A 160 -6.47 -2.06 4.45
C CYS A 160 -6.18 -0.68 3.87
N ALA A 161 -4.90 -0.43 3.61
CA ALA A 161 -4.41 0.75 2.92
C ALA A 161 -3.38 0.36 1.87
N LEU A 162 -3.37 1.08 0.74
CA LEU A 162 -2.31 1.04 -0.25
C LEU A 162 -1.25 2.07 0.18
N ARG A 163 0.02 1.68 0.16
CA ARG A 163 1.10 2.47 0.76
C ARG A 163 2.08 2.99 -0.27
N ALA A 164 2.54 2.14 -1.18
CA ALA A 164 3.55 2.52 -2.14
C ALA A 164 3.53 1.67 -3.41
N VAL A 165 4.17 2.19 -4.44
CA VAL A 165 4.59 1.46 -5.64
C VAL A 165 6.11 1.53 -5.71
N VAL A 166 6.76 0.38 -5.88
CA VAL A 166 8.20 0.28 -6.13
C VAL A 166 8.41 -0.09 -7.58
N ILE A 167 9.20 0.69 -8.32
CA ILE A 167 9.57 0.45 -9.71
C ILE A 167 11.03 0.04 -9.75
N PHE A 168 11.34 -1.15 -10.25
CA PHE A 168 12.69 -1.67 -10.35
C PHE A 168 13.26 -1.45 -11.76
N ALA A 169 14.56 -1.17 -11.86
CA ALA A 169 15.29 -1.05 -13.13
C ALA A 169 15.60 -2.43 -13.74
N THR A 170 14.57 -3.27 -13.88
CA THR A 170 14.65 -4.59 -14.51
C THR A 170 13.41 -4.89 -15.33
N SER A 171 13.62 -5.72 -16.36
CA SER A 171 12.53 -6.22 -17.18
C SER A 171 11.72 -7.26 -16.42
N PRO A 172 10.38 -7.26 -16.55
CA PRO A 172 9.59 -8.40 -16.11
C PRO A 172 9.93 -9.63 -16.96
N ALA A 173 10.39 -10.71 -16.34
CA ALA A 173 10.70 -11.95 -17.06
C ALA A 173 9.43 -12.62 -17.64
N SER A 174 8.34 -12.60 -16.86
CA SER A 174 6.99 -12.97 -17.29
C SER A 174 5.99 -12.56 -16.21
N ILE A 175 5.24 -11.48 -16.43
CA ILE A 175 4.11 -11.15 -15.56
C ILE A 175 2.87 -11.83 -16.14
N SER A 176 2.29 -12.74 -15.36
CA SER A 176 1.00 -13.32 -15.72
C SER A 176 -0.05 -12.21 -15.80
N PRO A 177 -0.90 -12.18 -16.84
CA PRO A 177 -2.02 -11.26 -16.88
C PRO A 177 -2.84 -11.37 -15.61
N SER A 178 -3.08 -10.24 -14.95
CA SER A 178 -3.89 -10.21 -13.75
C SER A 178 -5.34 -10.52 -14.10
N VAL A 179 -5.92 -11.50 -13.40
CA VAL A 179 -7.37 -11.74 -13.45
C VAL A 179 -8.03 -10.75 -12.50
N GLN A 180 -8.78 -9.80 -13.04
CA GLN A 180 -9.49 -8.82 -12.22
C GLN A 180 -10.55 -9.51 -11.39
N MET A 181 -10.70 -9.05 -10.15
CA MET A 181 -11.74 -9.55 -9.26
C MET A 181 -13.10 -9.00 -9.69
N GLU A 182 -13.97 -9.87 -10.18
CA GLU A 182 -15.30 -9.49 -10.70
C GLU A 182 -16.35 -9.30 -9.60
N ARG A 183 -16.14 -9.90 -8.43
CA ARG A 183 -17.13 -9.92 -7.33
C ARG A 183 -16.56 -9.29 -6.08
N ASN A 184 -17.41 -8.57 -5.35
CA ASN A 184 -17.05 -8.01 -4.07
C ASN A 184 -16.72 -9.15 -3.08
N PRO A 185 -15.50 -9.20 -2.51
CA PRO A 185 -15.11 -10.28 -1.61
C PRO A 185 -15.83 -10.22 -0.25
N LEU A 186 -16.46 -9.09 0.09
CA LEU A 186 -17.33 -8.99 1.27
C LEU A 186 -18.69 -9.69 1.07
N GLY A 187 -19.03 -10.09 -0.16
CA GLY A 187 -20.36 -10.61 -0.49
C GLY A 187 -21.42 -9.50 -0.49
N GLU A 188 -22.54 -9.75 0.18
CA GLU A 188 -23.61 -8.75 0.33
C GLU A 188 -23.19 -7.66 1.32
N ARG A 189 -23.38 -6.39 0.93
CA ARG A 189 -23.03 -5.24 1.78
C ARG A 189 -24.00 -5.17 2.96
N ALA A 190 -23.49 -4.76 4.13
CA ALA A 190 -24.35 -4.54 5.30
C ALA A 190 -25.34 -3.37 5.10
N SER A 191 -25.00 -2.40 4.25
CA SER A 191 -25.84 -1.23 3.96
C SER A 191 -26.30 -1.20 2.50
N ALA A 192 -27.50 -0.67 2.28
CA ALA A 192 -28.07 -0.49 0.94
C ALA A 192 -27.22 0.48 0.09
N PRO A 193 -27.16 0.30 -1.25
CA PRO A 193 -26.35 1.14 -2.16
C PRO A 193 -26.52 2.64 -1.99
N ASP A 194 -27.75 3.14 -1.84
CA ASP A 194 -28.00 4.58 -1.71
C ASP A 194 -27.50 5.15 -0.37
N VAL A 195 -27.44 4.33 0.67
CA VAL A 195 -26.82 4.73 1.96
C VAL A 195 -25.32 4.86 1.77
N VAL A 196 -24.68 3.86 1.14
CA VAL A 196 -23.22 3.88 0.89
C VAL A 196 -22.82 5.07 0.04
N ARG A 197 -23.59 5.40 -1.01
CA ARG A 197 -23.33 6.57 -1.86
C ARG A 197 -23.37 7.87 -1.07
N ARG A 198 -24.39 8.08 -0.23
CA ARG A 198 -24.47 9.26 0.64
C ARG A 198 -23.30 9.34 1.62
N LEU A 199 -22.91 8.22 2.22
CA LEU A 199 -21.76 8.17 3.13
C LEU A 199 -20.44 8.49 2.41
N PHE A 200 -20.31 8.09 1.15
CA PHE A 200 -19.17 8.49 0.32
C PHE A 200 -19.19 10.00 0.07
N ASP A 201 -20.34 10.57 -0.31
CA ASP A 201 -20.47 12.01 -0.52
C ASP A 201 -20.12 12.79 0.76
N ASP A 202 -20.58 12.33 1.93
CA ASP A 202 -20.24 12.90 3.24
C ASP A 202 -18.73 12.82 3.52
N ALA A 203 -18.09 11.69 3.23
CA ALA A 203 -16.65 11.49 3.43
C ALA A 203 -15.82 12.43 2.54
N VAL A 204 -16.21 12.60 1.28
CA VAL A 204 -15.57 13.53 0.34
C VAL A 204 -15.81 14.99 0.75
N ALA A 205 -16.99 15.31 1.27
CA ALA A 205 -17.31 16.63 1.80
C ALA A 205 -16.58 16.96 3.12
N GLY A 206 -15.80 16.02 3.67
CA GLY A 206 -15.02 16.22 4.88
C GLY A 206 -15.87 16.17 6.15
N VAL A 207 -17.01 15.49 6.12
CA VAL A 207 -17.80 15.22 7.33
C VAL A 207 -16.93 14.46 8.32
N LYS A 208 -16.95 14.90 9.58
CA LYS A 208 -16.21 14.25 10.67
C LYS A 208 -16.55 12.77 10.70
N ASP A 209 -15.52 11.92 10.74
CA ASP A 209 -15.62 10.45 10.71
C ASP A 209 -16.21 9.86 9.42
N GLY A 210 -16.48 10.64 8.38
CA GLY A 210 -17.16 10.17 7.16
C GLY A 210 -16.46 8.95 6.52
N TRP A 211 -15.13 8.97 6.41
CA TRP A 211 -14.36 7.83 5.90
C TRP A 211 -14.45 6.58 6.79
N LEU A 212 -14.49 6.75 8.11
CA LEU A 212 -14.66 5.65 9.06
C LEU A 212 -16.08 5.07 8.93
N THR A 213 -17.09 5.92 8.98
CA THR A 213 -18.50 5.54 8.85
C THR A 213 -18.77 4.82 7.54
N LEU A 214 -18.19 5.29 6.43
CA LEU A 214 -18.27 4.61 5.14
C LEU A 214 -17.71 3.19 5.21
N ARG A 215 -16.51 2.99 5.79
CA ARG A 215 -15.92 1.65 5.94
C ARG A 215 -16.73 0.74 6.85
N GLU A 216 -17.24 1.25 7.97
CA GLU A 216 -18.12 0.51 8.88
C GLU A 216 -19.41 0.07 8.19
N SER A 217 -19.95 0.89 7.29
CA SER A 217 -21.22 0.59 6.59
C SER A 217 -21.15 -0.62 5.66
N LEU A 218 -19.95 -1.02 5.23
CA LEU A 218 -19.75 -2.15 4.31
C LEU A 218 -19.77 -3.49 5.03
N CYS A 219 -18.97 -3.63 6.09
CA CYS A 219 -18.86 -4.83 6.91
C CYS A 219 -18.29 -4.47 8.29
N PRO A 220 -19.13 -4.09 9.28
CA PRO A 220 -18.67 -3.56 10.57
C PRO A 220 -18.03 -4.63 11.46
N SER A 221 -18.41 -5.90 11.28
CA SER A 221 -17.88 -7.04 12.02
C SER A 221 -16.68 -7.71 11.36
N HIS A 222 -16.08 -7.09 10.34
CA HIS A 222 -14.97 -7.69 9.60
C HIS A 222 -13.78 -7.97 10.54
N GLU A 223 -13.21 -9.18 10.49
CA GLU A 223 -12.15 -9.61 11.41
C GLU A 223 -10.90 -8.72 11.35
N SER A 224 -10.59 -8.17 10.17
CA SER A 224 -9.44 -7.28 9.95
C SER A 224 -9.68 -5.84 10.37
N ARG A 225 -10.84 -5.53 10.97
CA ARG A 225 -11.14 -4.21 11.52
C ARG A 225 -10.02 -3.72 12.44
N TYR A 226 -9.67 -2.45 12.28
CA TYR A 226 -8.63 -1.80 13.08
C TYR A 226 -9.02 -1.77 14.56
N SER A 227 -8.02 -1.85 15.44
CA SER A 227 -8.26 -1.72 16.88
C SER A 227 -8.76 -0.30 17.22
N PRO A 228 -9.41 -0.09 18.38
CA PRO A 228 -9.82 1.25 18.79
C PRO A 228 -8.69 2.27 18.77
N GLU A 229 -7.48 1.90 19.20
CA GLU A 229 -6.31 2.78 19.21
C GLU A 229 -5.84 3.11 17.80
N GLN A 230 -5.81 2.12 16.92
CA GLN A 230 -5.44 2.33 15.52
C GLN A 230 -6.47 3.23 14.80
N ILE A 231 -7.78 3.10 15.12
CA ILE A 231 -8.83 3.97 14.58
C ILE A 231 -8.66 5.41 15.08
N ALA A 232 -8.49 5.59 16.40
CA ALA A 232 -8.28 6.92 16.99
C ALA A 232 -7.11 7.65 16.34
N TYR A 233 -6.01 6.95 16.08
CA TYR A 233 -4.89 7.54 15.37
C TYR A 233 -5.22 7.85 13.90
N HIS A 234 -5.71 6.88 13.11
CA HIS A 234 -5.89 7.06 11.67
C HIS A 234 -6.97 8.08 11.28
N TYR A 235 -8.05 8.17 12.06
CA TYR A 235 -9.20 9.01 11.70
C TYR A 235 -9.27 10.30 12.52
N HIS A 236 -8.65 10.34 13.71
CA HIS A 236 -8.69 11.52 14.58
C HIS A 236 -7.32 12.18 14.76
N GLY A 237 -6.24 11.55 14.27
CA GLY A 237 -4.88 12.09 14.41
C GLY A 237 -4.39 12.11 15.86
N ASP A 238 -4.96 11.28 16.73
CA ASP A 238 -4.67 11.29 18.17
C ASP A 238 -3.25 10.78 18.45
N LYS A 239 -2.32 11.69 18.72
CA LYS A 239 -0.94 11.35 19.11
C LYS A 239 -0.82 10.89 20.56
N GLU A 240 -1.77 11.22 21.44
CA GLU A 240 -1.77 10.69 22.81
C GLU A 240 -2.00 9.19 22.80
N VAL A 241 -2.82 8.68 21.87
CA VAL A 241 -3.00 7.24 21.69
C VAL A 241 -1.68 6.54 21.30
N LEU A 242 -0.84 7.18 20.48
CA LEU A 242 0.50 6.66 20.15
C LEU A 242 1.37 6.57 21.39
N ARG A 243 1.43 7.65 22.19
CA ARG A 243 2.23 7.68 23.44
C ARG A 243 1.77 6.60 24.40
N ALA A 244 0.46 6.44 24.58
CA ALA A 244 -0.11 5.40 25.43
C ALA A 244 0.24 3.99 24.93
N CYS A 245 0.15 3.75 23.61
CA CYS A 245 0.52 2.47 23.01
C CYS A 245 2.01 2.14 23.19
N VAL A 246 2.89 3.13 23.00
CA VAL A 246 4.34 2.97 23.20
C VAL A 246 4.66 2.62 24.67
N VAL A 247 4.08 3.34 25.63
CA VAL A 247 4.25 3.04 27.06
C VAL A 247 3.73 1.64 27.41
N LYS A 248 2.61 1.23 26.83
CA LYS A 248 2.06 -0.13 27.02
C LYS A 248 2.98 -1.20 26.43
N SER A 249 3.54 -0.97 25.24
CA SER A 249 4.45 -1.91 24.58
C SER A 249 5.77 -2.09 25.33
N ALA A 250 6.27 -1.06 26.00
CA ALA A 250 7.52 -1.14 26.77
C ALA A 250 7.39 -1.93 28.10
N ARG A 251 6.15 -2.25 28.51
CA ARG A 251 5.86 -2.94 29.78
C ARG A 251 5.54 -4.43 29.61
N GLY A 252 5.37 -4.91 28.38
CA GLY A 252 5.07 -6.30 28.03
C GLY A 252 6.29 -6.99 27.47
#